data_AF-A0A948I055-F1
#
_entry.id   AF-A0A948I055-F1
#
_cell.length_a   1.000
_cell.length_b   1.000
_cell.length_c   1.000
_cell.angle_alpha   90.00
_cell.angle_beta   90.00
_cell.angle_gamma   90.00
#
_symmetry.space_group_name_H-M   'P 1'
#
loop_
_entity.id
_entity.type
_entity.pdbx_description
1 polymer ?
#
loop_
_entity_poly.entity_id
_entity_poly.type
_entity_poly.pdbx_seq_one_letter_code
_entity_poly.pdbx_strand_id
1 'polypeptide(L)'
;MTLDNLIGKSLEPIEPDSAAIQRLLEAAQRNLKDAELTGLSNETRFDTAYKAIMQLANASLQASGFRTLTSKPGHHQTLIQSLVKTVGIETERMIVLDALRKQRNITDYSGDLVEDAAVTECLLQARYLLATITTWLGSEK
;
A
#
# COMPACT_ATOMS: atom_id res chain seq x y z
N MET A 1 -17.31 6.91 -9.03
CA MET A 1 -17.34 7.14 -7.57
C MET A 1 -16.08 7.91 -7.20
N THR A 2 -16.20 9.05 -6.53
CA THR A 2 -15.08 9.89 -6.03
C THR A 2 -14.70 9.49 -4.60
N LEU A 3 -13.55 9.96 -4.10
CA LEU A 3 -13.14 9.70 -2.70
C LEU A 3 -14.11 10.33 -1.69
N ASP A 4 -14.74 11.47 -2.03
CA ASP A 4 -15.73 12.15 -1.17
C ASP A 4 -16.90 11.25 -0.77
N ASN A 5 -17.31 10.34 -1.66
CA ASN A 5 -18.42 9.41 -1.39
C ASN A 5 -18.12 8.40 -0.25
N LEU A 6 -16.85 8.32 0.18
CA LEU A 6 -16.36 7.44 1.24
C LEU A 6 -16.19 8.17 2.58
N ILE A 7 -16.32 9.51 2.62
CA ILE A 7 -16.23 10.30 3.85
C ILE A 7 -17.30 9.83 4.86
N GLY A 8 -16.88 9.62 6.11
CA GLY A 8 -17.74 9.14 7.19
C GLY A 8 -18.11 7.65 7.11
N LYS A 9 -17.72 6.95 6.03
CA LYS A 9 -17.92 5.51 5.86
C LYS A 9 -16.62 4.75 6.07
N SER A 10 -15.60 5.08 5.30
CA SER A 10 -14.26 4.49 5.38
C SER A 10 -13.13 5.52 5.33
N LEU A 11 -13.41 6.77 4.98
CA LEU A 11 -12.46 7.88 4.96
C LEU A 11 -12.87 9.02 5.88
N GLU A 12 -11.90 9.83 6.26
CA GLU A 12 -12.08 11.16 6.82
C GLU A 12 -11.13 12.17 6.15
N PRO A 13 -11.53 13.44 6.01
CA PRO A 13 -10.68 14.48 5.45
C PRO A 13 -9.59 14.88 6.46
N ILE A 14 -8.42 15.24 5.94
CA ILE A 14 -7.30 15.79 6.71
C ILE A 14 -6.61 16.90 5.93
N GLU A 15 -5.90 17.76 6.65
CA GLU A 15 -4.86 18.60 6.04
C GLU A 15 -3.61 17.75 5.77
N PRO A 16 -3.09 17.71 4.52
CA PRO A 16 -1.86 16.98 4.22
C PRO A 16 -0.66 17.48 5.03
N ASP A 17 0.02 16.58 5.73
CA ASP A 17 1.29 16.85 6.42
C ASP A 17 2.45 16.27 5.60
N SER A 18 3.21 17.14 4.94
CA SER A 18 4.37 16.77 4.12
C SER A 18 5.42 15.95 4.88
N ALA A 19 5.63 16.23 6.17
CA ALA A 19 6.60 15.50 6.99
C ALA A 19 6.08 14.10 7.33
N ALA A 20 4.79 13.95 7.62
CA ALA A 20 4.17 12.64 7.83
C ALA A 20 4.20 11.77 6.56
N ILE A 21 3.87 12.36 5.41
CA ILE A 21 3.94 11.71 4.10
C ILE A 21 5.37 11.24 3.81
N GLN A 22 6.36 12.11 4.02
CA GLN A 22 7.77 11.75 3.81
C GLN A 22 8.22 10.59 4.71
N ARG A 23 7.83 10.56 5.99
CA ARG A 23 8.13 9.45 6.89
C ARG A 23 7.51 8.12 6.41
N LEU A 24 6.33 8.15 5.80
CA LEU A 24 5.71 6.96 5.21
C LEU A 24 6.51 6.45 4.00
N LEU A 25 6.98 7.34 3.12
CA LEU A 25 7.82 6.96 1.97
C LEU A 25 9.14 6.32 2.43
N GLU A 26 9.80 6.91 3.41
CA GLU A 26 11.05 6.37 3.97
C GLU A 26 10.83 5.03 4.66
N ALA A 27 9.71 4.87 5.37
CA ALA A 27 9.36 3.59 5.98
C ALA A 27 9.08 2.52 4.92
N ALA A 28 8.43 2.88 3.82
CA ALA A 28 8.19 1.96 2.70
C ALA A 28 9.50 1.52 2.05
N GLN A 29 10.44 2.45 1.84
CA GLN A 29 11.77 2.14 1.29
C GLN A 29 12.56 1.18 2.19
N ARG A 30 12.52 1.38 3.53
CA ARG A 30 13.16 0.46 4.48
C ARG A 30 12.54 -0.94 4.41
N ASN A 31 11.21 -1.03 4.47
CA ASN A 31 10.51 -2.32 4.38
C ASN A 31 10.76 -3.04 3.05
N LEU A 32 10.85 -2.29 1.95
CA LEU A 32 11.19 -2.86 0.64
C LEU A 32 12.61 -3.43 0.62
N LYS A 33 13.58 -2.72 1.22
CA LYS A 33 14.95 -3.21 1.37
C LYS A 33 15.01 -4.48 2.21
N ASP A 34 14.25 -4.54 3.31
CA ASP A 34 14.17 -5.72 4.17
C ASP A 34 13.58 -6.92 3.41
N ALA A 35 12.55 -6.69 2.58
CA ALA A 35 11.93 -7.73 1.76
C ALA A 35 12.86 -8.35 0.69
N GLU A 36 13.89 -7.60 0.28
CA GLU A 36 14.89 -8.06 -0.68
C GLU A 36 16.00 -8.91 -0.05
N LEU A 37 16.05 -9.03 1.28
CA LEU A 37 17.02 -9.88 1.98
C LEU A 37 16.68 -11.36 1.78
N THR A 38 17.44 -12.03 0.91
CA THR A 38 17.24 -13.45 0.57
C THR A 38 17.52 -14.42 1.72
N GLY A 39 18.13 -13.95 2.82
CA GLY A 39 18.33 -14.72 4.04
C GLY A 39 17.09 -14.78 4.95
N LEU A 40 16.04 -14.01 4.63
CA LEU A 40 14.77 -14.04 5.35
C LEU A 40 13.80 -15.05 4.71
N SER A 41 12.87 -15.56 5.52
CA SER A 41 11.82 -16.44 5.02
C SER A 41 10.90 -15.72 4.05
N ASN A 42 10.21 -16.47 3.19
CA ASN A 42 9.27 -15.89 2.24
C ASN A 42 8.11 -15.17 2.92
N GLU A 43 7.66 -15.65 4.07
CA GLU A 43 6.63 -15.02 4.90
C GLU A 43 7.08 -13.62 5.31
N THR A 44 8.29 -13.50 5.86
CA THR A 44 8.83 -12.22 6.33
C THR A 44 9.08 -11.26 5.16
N ARG A 45 9.60 -11.77 4.05
CA ARG A 45 9.85 -10.99 2.84
C ARG A 45 8.55 -10.48 2.23
N PHE A 46 7.52 -11.32 2.18
CA PHE A 46 6.21 -10.96 1.68
C PHE A 46 5.52 -9.92 2.58
N ASP A 47 5.54 -10.11 3.90
CA ASP A 47 4.92 -9.19 4.86
C ASP A 47 5.57 -7.80 4.81
N THR A 48 6.90 -7.74 4.73
CA THR A 48 7.62 -6.47 4.64
C THR A 48 7.38 -5.79 3.28
N ALA A 49 7.36 -6.52 2.17
CA ALA A 49 6.97 -5.98 0.87
C ALA A 49 5.53 -5.44 0.88
N TYR A 50 4.59 -6.20 1.45
CA TYR A 50 3.18 -5.79 1.55
C TYR A 50 3.00 -4.57 2.46
N LYS A 51 3.77 -4.49 3.55
CA LYS A 51 3.79 -3.32 4.43
C LYS A 51 4.27 -2.06 3.69
N ALA A 52 5.25 -2.19 2.80
CA ALA A 52 5.67 -1.08 1.95
C ALA A 52 4.51 -0.62 1.04
N ILE A 53 3.77 -1.53 0.41
CA ILE A 53 2.57 -1.21 -0.39
C ILE A 53 1.55 -0.42 0.44
N MET A 54 1.25 -0.84 1.67
CA MET A 54 0.29 -0.14 2.54
C MET A 54 0.77 1.26 2.93
N GLN A 55 2.05 1.42 3.24
CA GLN A 55 2.62 2.72 3.58
C GLN A 55 2.60 3.68 2.39
N LEU A 56 2.88 3.18 1.19
CA LEU A 56 2.80 3.94 -0.06
C LEU A 56 1.36 4.36 -0.38
N ALA A 57 0.41 3.43 -0.30
CA ALA A 57 -1.00 3.75 -0.48
C ALA A 57 -1.48 4.80 0.52
N ASN A 58 -1.09 4.67 1.79
CA ASN A 58 -1.42 5.66 2.82
C ASN A 58 -0.79 7.02 2.54
N ALA A 59 0.48 7.06 2.11
CA ALA A 59 1.14 8.30 1.72
C ALA A 59 0.37 9.02 0.60
N SER A 60 -0.06 8.28 -0.43
CA SER A 60 -0.83 8.86 -1.54
C SER A 60 -2.21 9.38 -1.12
N LEU A 61 -2.88 8.66 -0.22
CA LEU A 61 -4.20 9.05 0.27
C LEU A 61 -4.11 10.31 1.13
N GLN A 62 -3.10 10.39 2.01
CA GLN A 62 -2.87 11.58 2.84
C GLN A 62 -2.47 12.80 2.01
N ALA A 63 -1.63 12.61 1.00
CA ALA A 63 -1.31 13.68 0.04
C ALA A 63 -2.55 14.19 -0.71
N SER A 64 -3.55 13.31 -0.90
CA SER A 64 -4.84 13.67 -1.50
C SER A 64 -5.85 14.26 -0.52
N GLY A 65 -5.45 14.54 0.74
CA GLY A 65 -6.31 15.17 1.75
C GLY A 65 -7.24 14.21 2.53
N PHE A 66 -6.95 12.90 2.51
CA PHE A 66 -7.78 11.90 3.18
C PHE A 66 -6.96 10.93 4.03
N ARG A 67 -7.59 10.30 5.02
CA ARG A 67 -7.07 9.09 5.66
C ARG A 67 -8.18 8.08 5.88
N THR A 68 -7.81 6.81 6.02
CA THR A 68 -8.78 5.75 6.35
C THR A 68 -9.19 5.79 7.82
N LEU A 69 -10.46 5.51 8.09
CA LEU A 69 -10.97 5.25 9.43
C LEU A 69 -10.50 3.87 9.91
N THR A 70 -9.46 3.82 10.75
CA THR A 70 -8.92 2.55 11.29
C THR A 70 -9.85 1.89 12.31
N SER A 71 -10.84 2.62 12.82
CA SER A 71 -11.94 2.10 13.66
C SER A 71 -12.97 1.28 12.87
N LYS A 72 -12.85 1.21 11.54
CA LYS A 72 -13.71 0.42 10.65
C LYS A 72 -12.91 -0.71 10.01
N PRO A 73 -13.53 -1.90 9.80
CA PRO A 73 -12.90 -2.97 9.05
C PRO A 73 -12.66 -2.55 7.59
N GLY A 74 -11.69 -3.18 6.93
CA GLY A 74 -11.44 -2.98 5.49
C GLY A 74 -10.59 -1.74 5.13
N HIS A 75 -9.88 -1.13 6.08
CA HIS A 75 -9.01 0.01 5.79
C HIS A 75 -7.89 -0.35 4.78
N HIS A 76 -7.29 -1.55 4.84
CA HIS A 76 -6.33 -2.01 3.81
C HIS A 76 -6.96 -2.07 2.41
N GLN A 77 -8.18 -2.62 2.30
CA GLN A 77 -8.90 -2.66 1.03
C GLN A 77 -9.18 -1.24 0.53
N THR A 78 -9.60 -0.34 1.41
CA THR A 78 -9.87 1.07 1.07
C THR A 78 -8.60 1.77 0.58
N LEU A 79 -7.46 1.56 1.25
CA LEU A 79 -6.16 2.09 0.81
C LEU A 79 -5.82 1.63 -0.61
N ILE A 80 -5.91 0.33 -0.89
CA ILE A 80 -5.61 -0.22 -2.22
C ILE A 80 -6.54 0.34 -3.29
N GLN A 81 -7.85 0.34 -3.03
CA GLN A 81 -8.84 0.84 -3.99
C GLN A 81 -8.68 2.34 -4.26
N SER A 82 -8.22 3.10 -3.27
CA SER A 82 -8.00 4.55 -3.42
C SER A 82 -6.90 4.89 -4.43
N LEU A 83 -5.93 4.00 -4.68
CA LEU A 83 -4.80 4.23 -5.59
C LEU A 83 -5.24 4.58 -7.03
N VAL A 84 -6.39 4.06 -7.48
CA VAL A 84 -6.97 4.38 -8.80
C VAL A 84 -7.45 5.83 -8.88
N LYS A 85 -7.80 6.43 -7.73
CA LYS A 85 -8.33 7.80 -7.62
C LYS A 85 -7.32 8.80 -7.06
N THR A 86 -6.24 8.32 -6.43
CA THR A 86 -5.12 9.16 -6.00
C THR A 86 -4.08 9.26 -7.11
N VAL A 87 -3.21 8.27 -7.24
CA VAL A 87 -2.08 8.29 -8.19
C VAL A 87 -2.40 7.70 -9.56
N GLY A 88 -3.67 7.35 -9.79
CA GLY A 88 -4.18 6.98 -11.11
C GLY A 88 -3.66 5.65 -11.66
N ILE A 89 -3.34 4.67 -10.80
CA ILE A 89 -2.92 3.34 -11.30
C ILE A 89 -4.05 2.65 -12.07
N GLU A 90 -3.68 1.69 -12.92
CA GLU A 90 -4.62 0.88 -13.68
C GLU A 90 -5.48 0.00 -12.76
N THR A 91 -6.74 -0.26 -13.15
CA THR A 91 -7.66 -1.07 -12.35
C THR A 91 -7.18 -2.51 -12.23
N GLU A 92 -6.59 -3.05 -13.30
CA GLU A 92 -5.99 -4.37 -13.36
C GLU A 92 -4.89 -4.52 -12.30
N ARG A 93 -4.07 -3.48 -12.13
CA ARG A 93 -3.02 -3.47 -11.10
C ARG A 93 -3.61 -3.40 -9.69
N MET A 94 -4.64 -2.57 -9.49
CA MET A 94 -5.36 -2.53 -8.22
C MET A 94 -5.94 -3.90 -7.85
N ILE A 95 -6.45 -4.68 -8.82
CA ILE A 95 -6.93 -6.04 -8.59
C ILE A 95 -5.80 -6.96 -8.12
N VAL A 96 -4.61 -6.87 -8.71
CA VAL A 96 -3.42 -7.63 -8.25
C VAL A 96 -3.06 -7.26 -6.81
N LEU A 97 -3.05 -5.97 -6.47
CA LEU A 97 -2.80 -5.52 -5.10
C LEU A 97 -3.84 -6.07 -4.10
N ASP A 98 -5.13 -6.10 -4.47
CA ASP A 98 -6.17 -6.68 -3.61
C ASP A 98 -6.03 -8.20 -3.46
N ALA A 99 -5.54 -8.90 -4.49
CA ALA A 99 -5.20 -10.32 -4.39
C ALA A 99 -4.06 -10.56 -3.40
N LEU A 100 -2.99 -9.75 -3.45
CA LEU A 100 -1.89 -9.79 -2.47
C LEU A 100 -2.38 -9.51 -1.04
N ARG A 101 -3.30 -8.56 -0.85
CA ARG A 101 -3.94 -8.32 0.45
C ARG A 101 -4.68 -9.54 0.96
N LYS A 102 -5.46 -10.20 0.11
CA LYS A 102 -6.20 -11.41 0.47
C LYS A 102 -5.25 -12.55 0.84
N GLN A 103 -4.20 -12.75 0.05
CA GLN A 103 -3.17 -13.74 0.32
C GLN A 103 -2.50 -13.49 1.67
N ARG A 104 -2.06 -12.25 1.95
CA ARG A 104 -1.49 -11.84 3.24
C ARG A 104 -2.42 -12.15 4.41
N ASN A 105 -3.71 -11.85 4.23
CA ASN A 105 -4.70 -12.14 5.25
C ASN A 105 -4.92 -13.64 5.45
N ILE A 106 -4.75 -14.48 4.44
CA ILE A 106 -4.88 -15.94 4.60
C ILE A 106 -3.66 -16.50 5.32
N THR A 107 -2.46 -16.18 4.84
CA THR A 107 -1.19 -16.73 5.34
C THR A 107 -0.94 -16.42 6.81
N ASP A 108 -1.37 -15.25 7.28
CA ASP A 108 -1.30 -14.84 8.69
C ASP A 108 -2.03 -15.78 9.66
N TYR A 109 -3.12 -16.40 9.21
CA TYR A 109 -4.01 -17.18 10.08
C TYR A 109 -4.02 -18.68 9.74
N SER A 110 -3.69 -19.07 8.50
CA SER A 110 -3.64 -20.47 8.11
C SER A 110 -2.31 -21.13 8.44
N GLY A 111 -1.21 -20.36 8.51
CA GLY A 111 0.13 -20.91 8.60
C GLY A 111 0.64 -21.54 7.30
N ASP A 112 -0.07 -21.30 6.19
CA ASP A 112 0.36 -21.74 4.86
C ASP A 112 1.66 -21.04 4.46
N LEU A 113 2.52 -21.77 3.78
CA LEU A 113 3.79 -21.24 3.27
C LEU A 113 3.55 -20.19 2.17
N VAL A 114 4.41 -19.19 2.13
CA VAL A 114 4.40 -18.21 1.03
C VAL A 114 5.33 -18.68 -0.08
N GLU A 115 4.76 -18.88 -1.28
CA GLU A 115 5.53 -19.26 -2.46
C GLU A 115 6.41 -18.12 -2.99
N ASP A 116 7.54 -18.46 -3.63
CA ASP A 116 8.47 -17.49 -4.25
C ASP A 116 7.77 -16.56 -5.25
N ALA A 117 6.78 -17.07 -5.98
CA ALA A 117 6.00 -16.30 -6.94
C ALA A 117 5.24 -15.14 -6.25
N ALA A 118 4.68 -15.39 -5.08
CA ALA A 118 3.95 -14.38 -4.32
C ALA A 118 4.89 -13.30 -3.75
N VAL A 119 6.06 -13.69 -3.25
CA VAL A 119 7.11 -12.74 -2.84
C VAL A 119 7.55 -11.88 -4.01
N THR A 120 7.81 -12.51 -5.16
CA THR A 120 8.27 -11.83 -6.38
C THR A 120 7.23 -10.81 -6.86
N GLU A 121 5.95 -11.21 -6.91
CA GLU A 121 4.86 -10.31 -7.31
C GLU A 121 4.69 -9.17 -6.32
N CYS A 122 4.74 -9.44 -5.01
CA CYS A 122 4.61 -8.40 -3.99
C CYS A 122 5.75 -7.36 -4.08
N LEU A 123 6.99 -7.82 -4.26
CA LEU A 123 8.15 -6.96 -4.48
C LEU A 123 8.03 -6.12 -5.77
N LEU A 124 7.54 -6.74 -6.86
CA LEU A 124 7.31 -6.04 -8.12
C LEU A 124 6.31 -4.90 -7.94
N GLN A 125 5.18 -5.16 -7.30
CA GLN A 125 4.14 -4.16 -7.08
C GLN A 125 4.58 -3.07 -6.09
N ALA A 126 5.33 -3.43 -5.04
CA ALA A 126 5.89 -2.46 -4.10
C ALA A 126 6.89 -1.50 -4.77
N ARG A 127 7.80 -2.02 -5.61
CA ARG A 127 8.74 -1.20 -6.41
C ARG A 127 8.01 -0.28 -7.38
N TYR A 128 7.01 -0.82 -8.08
CA TYR A 128 6.18 -0.02 -8.99
C TYR A 128 5.52 1.15 -8.26
N LEU A 129 4.82 0.88 -7.15
CA LEU A 129 4.14 1.93 -6.39
C LEU A 129 5.12 2.97 -5.84
N LEU A 130 6.29 2.55 -5.34
CA LEU A 130 7.30 3.49 -4.85
C LEU A 130 7.73 4.47 -5.94
N ALA A 131 8.04 3.98 -7.14
CA ALA A 131 8.45 4.80 -8.27
C ALA A 131 7.32 5.74 -8.72
N THR A 132 6.11 5.20 -8.89
CA THR A 132 4.93 5.95 -9.35
C THR A 132 4.56 7.06 -8.37
N ILE A 133 4.47 6.76 -7.07
CA ILE A 133 4.06 7.72 -6.05
C ILE A 133 5.13 8.77 -5.82
N THR A 134 6.42 8.40 -5.82
CA THR A 134 7.50 9.38 -5.67
C THR A 134 7.54 10.35 -6.85
N THR A 135 7.31 9.86 -8.07
CA THR A 135 7.22 10.71 -9.27
C THR A 135 6.01 11.64 -9.18
N TRP A 136 4.84 11.09 -8.84
CA TRP A 136 3.60 11.86 -8.69
C TRP A 136 3.71 12.97 -7.64
N LEU A 137 4.25 12.68 -6.45
CA LEU A 137 4.48 13.69 -5.40
C LEU A 137 5.51 14.74 -5.81
N GLY A 138 6.46 14.39 -6.68
CA GLY A 138 7.44 15.33 -7.23
C GLY A 138 6.88 16.28 -8.28
N SER A 139 5.83 15.86 -9.01
CA SER A 139 5.14 16.68 -10.02
C SER A 139 4.09 17.63 -9.47
N GLU A 140 3.61 17.42 -8.25
CA GLU A 140 2.63 18.27 -7.55
C GLU A 140 3.27 19.53 -6.90
N LYS A 141 4.46 19.95 -7.39
CA LYS A 141 5.18 21.15 -6.93
C LYS A 141 5.01 22.34 -7.85
#